data_AF-A0A958UJH5-F1
#
_entry.id   AF-A0A958UJH5-F1
#
_cell.length_a   1.000
_cell.length_b   1.000
_cell.length_c   1.000
_cell.angle_alpha   90.00
_cell.angle_beta   90.00
_cell.angle_gamma   90.00
#
_symmetry.space_group_name_H-M   'P 1'
#
loop_
_entity.id
_entity.type
_entity.pdbx_description
1 polymer ?
#
loop_
_entity_poly.entity_id
_entity_poly.type
_entity_poly.pdbx_seq_one_letter_code
_entity_poly.pdbx_strand_id
1 'polypeptide(L)' 'MTKKLLLLLFIVVSPALFAQDIDRTKVSGKIHVPQGEDAEGISVYNISSQKGTITNADGSFEIEIAENDRLQITA' A
#
# COMPACT_ATOMS: atom_id res chain seq x y z
N MET A 1 36.92 -3.20 26.82
CA MET A 1 36.98 -3.01 25.36
C MET A 1 35.76 -3.60 24.65
N THR A 2 35.33 -4.81 24.99
CA THR A 2 34.17 -5.52 24.43
C THR A 2 32.84 -4.74 24.44
N LYS A 3 32.51 -4.03 25.53
CA LYS A 3 31.27 -3.21 25.59
C LYS A 3 31.25 -2.07 24.57
N LYS A 4 32.39 -1.44 24.30
CA LYS A 4 32.52 -0.36 23.29
C LYS A 4 32.41 -0.91 21.88
N LEU A 5 32.94 -2.13 21.65
CA LEU A 5 32.85 -2.82 20.36
C LEU A 5 31.41 -3.26 20.04
N LEU A 6 30.67 -3.75 21.02
CA LEU A 6 29.24 -4.07 20.89
C LEU A 6 28.40 -2.83 20.54
N LEU A 7 28.69 -1.69 21.17
CA LEU A 7 28.01 -0.43 20.88
C LEU A 7 28.31 0.06 19.46
N LEU A 8 29.57 -0.02 19.01
CA LEU A 8 29.96 0.28 17.63
C LEU A 8 29.22 -0.62 16.63
N LEU A 9 29.13 -1.92 16.91
CA LEU A 9 28.42 -2.88 16.05
C LEU A 9 26.93 -2.53 15.92
N PHE A 10 26.27 -2.16 17.02
CA PHE A 10 24.86 -1.75 17.00
C PHE A 10 24.63 -0.50 16.14
N ILE A 11 25.53 0.47 16.23
CA ILE A 11 25.46 1.69 15.41
C ILE A 11 25.60 1.35 13.92
N VAL A 12 26.55 0.48 13.57
CA VAL A 12 26.82 0.11 12.17
C VAL A 12 25.69 -0.72 11.55
N VAL A 13 25.02 -1.58 12.32
CA VAL A 13 23.94 -2.46 11.80
C VAL A 13 22.57 -1.75 11.77
N SER A 14 22.37 -0.69 12.57
CA SER A 14 21.09 0.02 12.66
C SER A 14 20.50 0.52 11.32
N PRO A 15 21.27 0.96 10.30
CA PRO A 15 20.69 1.43 9.04
C PRO A 15 20.08 0.30 8.20
N ALA A 16 20.52 -0.95 8.38
CA ALA A 16 20.01 -2.10 7.62
C ALA A 16 18.54 -2.41 7.94
N LEU A 17 18.04 -1.95 9.10
CA LEU A 17 16.64 -2.09 9.49
C LEU A 17 15.68 -1.22 8.67
N PHE A 18 16.19 -0.19 7.98
CA PHE A 18 15.39 0.74 7.17
C PHE A 18 15.42 0.42 5.67
N ALA A 19 16.21 -0.59 5.24
CA ALA A 19 16.35 -0.96 3.84
C ALA A 19 15.37 -2.06 3.38
N GLN A 20 14.46 -2.47 4.26
CA GLN A 20 13.43 -3.46 3.96
C GLN A 20 12.28 -2.80 3.17
N ASP A 21 12.42 -2.78 1.86
CA ASP A 21 11.36 -2.38 0.94
C ASP A 21 10.37 -3.52 0.70
N ILE A 22 9.08 -3.18 0.67
CA ILE A 22 8.02 -4.12 0.27
C ILE A 22 7.75 -3.90 -1.21
N ASP A 23 7.99 -4.92 -2.02
CA ASP A 23 7.70 -4.88 -3.45
C ASP A 23 6.19 -4.77 -3.68
N ARG A 24 5.79 -3.77 -4.48
CA ARG A 24 4.39 -3.46 -4.76
C ARG A 24 4.20 -3.38 -6.26
N THR A 25 3.16 -4.06 -6.71
CA THR A 25 2.76 -4.04 -8.11
C THR A 25 1.59 -3.08 -8.29
N LYS A 26 1.66 -2.26 -9.33
CA LYS A 26 0.55 -1.40 -9.75
C LYS A 26 -0.52 -2.25 -10.44
N VAL A 27 -1.73 -2.23 -9.90
CA VAL A 27 -2.88 -2.98 -10.43
C VAL A 27 -3.97 -2.01 -10.86
N SER A 28 -4.49 -2.22 -12.06
CA SER A 28 -5.66 -1.53 -12.59
C SER A 28 -6.90 -2.39 -12.35
N GLY A 29 -7.96 -1.79 -11.81
CA GLY A 29 -9.24 -2.45 -11.53
C GLY A 29 -10.42 -1.60 -11.99
N LYS A 30 -11.60 -2.21 -12.03
CA LYS A 30 -12.85 -1.55 -12.39
C LYS A 30 -14.00 -2.04 -11.52
N ILE A 31 -14.80 -1.12 -11.00
CA ILE A 31 -16.00 -1.39 -10.21
C ILE A 31 -17.23 -1.24 -11.11
N HIS A 32 -18.10 -2.25 -11.10
CA HIS A 32 -19.37 -2.22 -11.82
C HIS A 32 -20.51 -1.91 -10.84
N VAL A 33 -21.27 -0.87 -11.12
CA VAL A 33 -22.41 -0.43 -10.31
C VAL A 33 -23.75 -0.75 -11.01
N PRO A 34 -24.85 -0.86 -10.27
CA PRO A 34 -26.19 -0.98 -10.84
C PRO A 34 -26.55 0.18 -11.77
N GLN A 35 -27.52 -0.05 -12.66
CA GLN A 35 -27.99 0.98 -13.58
C GLN A 35 -28.56 2.19 -12.82
N GLY A 36 -28.05 3.37 -13.13
CA GLY A 36 -28.50 4.63 -12.51
C GLY A 36 -27.71 5.03 -11.27
N GLU A 37 -26.75 4.23 -10.82
CA GLU A 37 -25.80 4.60 -9.76
C GLU A 37 -24.52 5.20 -10.35
N ASP A 38 -23.82 5.99 -9.53
CA ASP A 38 -22.55 6.59 -9.89
C ASP A 38 -21.39 5.63 -9.63
N ALA A 39 -20.54 5.46 -10.64
CA ALA A 39 -19.32 4.66 -10.53
C ALA A 39 -18.11 5.50 -10.12
N GLU A 40 -18.22 6.84 -10.12
CA GLU A 40 -17.18 7.78 -9.74
C GLU A 40 -17.07 7.95 -8.22
N GLY A 41 -15.87 8.20 -7.72
CA GLY A 41 -15.66 8.58 -6.33
C GLY A 41 -15.72 7.43 -5.32
N ILE A 42 -15.88 6.19 -5.76
CA ILE A 42 -15.82 5.01 -4.88
C ILE A 42 -14.39 4.88 -4.34
N SER A 43 -14.26 4.83 -3.03
CA SER A 43 -12.99 4.72 -2.32
C SER A 43 -12.46 3.30 -2.38
N VAL A 44 -11.22 3.17 -2.85
CA VAL A 44 -10.44 1.93 -2.84
C VAL A 44 -9.25 2.15 -1.93
N TYR A 45 -9.27 1.54 -0.74
CA TYR A 45 -8.29 1.75 0.30
C TYR A 45 -7.55 0.45 0.64
N ASN A 46 -6.23 0.45 0.50
CA ASN A 46 -5.37 -0.62 0.96
C ASN A 46 -5.06 -0.43 2.45
N ILE A 47 -5.68 -1.26 3.30
CA ILE A 47 -5.53 -1.18 4.76
C ILE A 47 -4.09 -1.50 5.19
N SER A 48 -3.41 -2.39 4.47
CA SER A 48 -2.06 -2.84 4.80
C SER A 48 -1.01 -1.76 4.55
N SER A 49 -1.12 -1.04 3.43
CA SER A 49 -0.19 0.04 3.07
C SER A 49 -0.67 1.44 3.47
N GLN A 50 -1.92 1.57 3.92
CA GLN A 50 -2.59 2.84 4.22
C GLN A 50 -2.59 3.82 3.04
N LYS A 51 -2.67 3.27 1.82
CA LYS A 51 -2.78 4.03 0.57
C LYS A 51 -4.16 3.84 -0.01
N GLY A 52 -4.69 4.86 -0.65
CA GLY A 52 -6.00 4.80 -1.29
C GLY A 52 -6.03 5.54 -2.60
N THR A 53 -7.05 5.22 -3.38
CA THR A 53 -7.42 5.88 -4.63
C THR A 53 -8.94 5.97 -4.70
N ILE A 54 -9.45 6.71 -5.68
CA ILE A 54 -10.88 6.78 -5.98
C ILE A 54 -11.12 6.36 -7.41
N THR A 55 -12.29 5.79 -7.69
CA THR A 55 -12.71 5.49 -9.05
C THR A 55 -13.00 6.76 -9.84
N ASN A 56 -12.75 6.69 -11.15
CA ASN A 56 -13.16 7.72 -12.11
C ASN A 56 -14.62 7.52 -12.57
N ALA A 57 -15.11 8.40 -13.45
CA ALA A 57 -16.45 8.33 -14.06
C ALA A 57 -16.81 6.99 -14.74
N ASP A 58 -15.81 6.19 -15.13
CA ASP A 58 -16.06 4.88 -15.74
C ASP A 58 -16.05 3.72 -14.72
N GLY A 59 -15.72 4.00 -13.45
CA GLY A 59 -15.52 3.02 -12.38
C GLY A 59 -14.10 2.45 -12.29
N SER A 60 -13.15 2.92 -13.09
CA SER A 60 -11.76 2.45 -13.09
C SER A 60 -10.92 3.11 -12.01
N PHE A 61 -9.96 2.35 -11.49
CA PHE A 61 -8.98 2.82 -10.52
C PHE A 61 -7.62 2.13 -10.72
N GLU A 62 -6.56 2.74 -10.21
CA GLU A 62 -5.23 2.15 -10.13
C GLU A 62 -4.71 2.25 -8.70
N ILE A 63 -4.17 1.14 -8.17
CA ILE A 63 -3.64 1.07 -6.81
C ILE A 63 -2.42 0.15 -6.73
N GLU A 64 -1.48 0.50 -5.88
CA GLU A 64 -0.31 -0.33 -5.56
C GLU A 64 -0.65 -1.33 -4.46
N ILE A 65 -0.40 -2.62 -4.73
CA ILE A 65 -0.62 -3.70 -3.77
C ILE A 65 0.60 -4.62 -3.68
N ALA A 66 0.85 -5.11 -2.46
CA ALA A 66 1.80 -6.18 -2.20
C ALA A 66 1.06 -7.52 -2.00
N GLU A 67 1.82 -8.61 -1.94
CA GLU A 67 1.28 -9.91 -1.56
C GLU A 67 0.61 -9.83 -0.18
N ASN A 68 -0.59 -10.42 -0.05
CA ASN A 68 -1.40 -10.44 1.18
C ASN A 68 -1.95 -9.07 1.65
N ASP A 69 -1.85 -8.01 0.83
CA ASP A 69 -2.53 -6.75 1.11
C ASP A 69 -4.06 -6.90 1.10
N ARG A 70 -4.74 -6.11 1.93
CA ARG A 70 -6.21 -6.10 2.03
C ARG A 70 -6.78 -4.79 1.51
N LEU A 71 -7.63 -4.89 0.49
CA LEU A 71 -8.38 -3.76 -0.03
C LEU A 71 -9.75 -3.67 0.64
N GLN A 72 -10.11 -2.46 1.05
CA GLN A 72 -11.43 -2.05 1.49
C GLN A 72 -12.04 -1.15 0.43
N ILE A 73 -13.27 -1.48 0.03
CA ILE A 73 -14.04 -0.72 -0.96
C ILE A 73 -15.19 -0.04 -0.22
N THR A 74 -15.41 1.25 -0.45
CA THR A 74 -16.49 2.02 0.17
C THR A 74 -17.05 3.01 -0.85
N ALA A 75 -18.35 2.87 -1.15
CA ALA A 75 -19.11 3.71 -2.06
C ALA A 75 -19.96 4.70 -1.29
#